data_AF-R6UPB5-F1
#
_entry.id   AF-R6UPB5-F1
#
_cell.length_a   1.000
_cell.length_b   1.000
_cell.length_c   1.000
_cell.angle_alpha   90.00
_cell.angle_beta   90.00
_cell.angle_gamma   90.00
#
_symmetry.space_group_name_H-M   'P 1'
#
loop_
_entity.id
_entity.type
_entity.pdbx_description
1 polymer ?
#
loop_
_entity_poly.entity_id
_entity_poly.type
_entity_poly.pdbx_seq_one_letter_code
_entity_poly.pdbx_strand_id
1 'polypeptide(L)'
;MHLKEDCAKEVLEEFGFKRVNWVLANTIQEKSGDGRFRPDNRSWAQRTFIPEDMGHKVEFIVNSHSEVVNGFVNQVREAYQKLNLFGPEHCEPNSWEDLDYAGKVLVLSPDTLRESCWTQENQLWYAHDGFGCSPHAIGRSIRCTCLGDGEHTRWNRSDFIGVLQENLLPEWAEEKLNELTGQNVDHSMEGMKME
;
A
#
# COMPACT_ATOMS: atom_id res chain seq x y z
N MET A 1 18.63 21.98 -13.15
CA MET A 1 18.93 22.36 -11.75
C MET A 1 19.23 21.08 -10.98
N HIS A 2 20.28 21.05 -10.15
CA HIS A 2 20.65 19.89 -9.35
C HIS A 2 20.34 20.19 -7.88
N LEU A 3 19.36 19.49 -7.30
CA LEU A 3 19.13 19.50 -5.86
C LEU A 3 20.17 18.61 -5.18
N LYS A 4 20.56 18.94 -3.94
CA LYS A 4 21.42 18.04 -3.15
C LYS A 4 20.69 16.72 -2.93
N GLU A 5 21.39 15.60 -3.01
CA GLU A 5 20.80 14.24 -3.03
C GLU A 5 19.87 13.95 -1.84
N ASP A 6 20.16 14.50 -0.66
CA ASP A 6 19.39 14.25 0.57
C ASP A 6 18.40 15.38 0.94
N CYS A 7 18.07 16.27 0.01
CA CYS A 7 17.19 17.41 0.31
C CYS A 7 15.80 16.98 0.81
N ALA A 8 15.28 15.85 0.35
CA ALA A 8 13.99 15.32 0.79
C ALA A 8 14.04 14.64 2.16
N LYS A 9 15.23 14.23 2.64
CA LYS A 9 15.37 13.35 3.81
C LYS A 9 14.79 13.99 5.08
N GLU A 10 15.27 15.17 5.44
CA GLU A 10 14.83 15.87 6.67
C GLU A 10 13.31 16.14 6.65
N VAL A 11 12.77 16.51 5.49
CA VAL A 11 11.34 16.76 5.31
C VAL A 11 10.52 15.48 5.47
N LEU A 12 11.00 14.36 4.93
CA LEU A 12 10.33 13.06 5.08
C LEU A 12 10.41 12.54 6.52
N GLU A 13 11.51 12.77 7.22
CA GLU A 13 11.66 12.42 8.63
C GLU A 13 10.72 13.23 9.54
N GLU A 14 10.54 14.52 9.25
CA GLU A 14 9.65 15.40 10.04
C GLU A 14 8.16 15.20 9.70
N PHE A 15 7.84 15.08 8.41
CA PHE A 15 6.45 15.14 7.95
C PHE A 15 5.88 13.80 7.46
N GLY A 16 6.72 12.82 7.16
CA GLY A 16 6.28 11.53 6.61
C GLY A 16 5.87 11.61 5.14
N PHE A 17 5.80 10.45 4.48
CA PHE A 17 5.50 10.34 3.05
C PHE A 17 4.07 10.75 2.72
N LYS A 18 3.05 10.36 3.51
CA LYS A 18 1.64 10.64 3.22
C LYS A 18 1.38 12.14 3.07
N ARG A 19 1.83 12.94 4.05
CA ARG A 19 1.67 14.40 4.01
C ARG A 19 2.48 15.03 2.89
N VAL A 20 3.75 14.65 2.75
CA VAL A 20 4.64 15.21 1.73
C VAL A 20 4.13 14.88 0.32
N ASN A 21 3.76 13.62 0.05
CA ASN A 21 3.20 13.20 -1.23
C ASN A 21 1.91 13.95 -1.56
N TRP A 22 1.03 14.15 -0.58
CA TRP A 22 -0.21 14.91 -0.79
C TRP A 22 0.08 16.36 -1.18
N VAL A 23 0.94 17.05 -0.43
CA VAL A 23 1.30 18.46 -0.71
C VAL A 23 1.94 18.62 -2.09
N LEU A 24 2.84 17.70 -2.45
CA LEU A 24 3.51 17.72 -3.76
C LEU A 24 2.55 17.40 -4.91
N ALA A 25 1.66 16.41 -4.73
CA ALA A 25 0.66 16.07 -5.72
C ALA A 25 -0.32 17.25 -5.93
N ASN A 26 -0.82 17.84 -4.84
CA ASN A 26 -1.66 19.03 -4.86
C ASN A 26 -0.96 20.19 -5.61
N THR A 27 0.31 20.47 -5.26
CA THR A 27 1.10 21.51 -5.92
C THR A 27 1.18 21.30 -7.44
N ILE A 28 1.44 20.07 -7.89
CA ILE A 28 1.54 19.76 -9.33
C ILE A 28 0.18 19.87 -10.03
N GLN A 29 -0.90 19.40 -9.39
CA GLN A 29 -2.25 19.46 -9.95
C GLN A 29 -2.74 20.91 -10.08
N GLU A 30 -2.58 21.74 -9.05
CA GLU A 30 -2.99 23.15 -9.05
C GLU A 30 -2.16 23.99 -10.02
N LYS A 31 -0.87 23.67 -10.20
CA LYS A 31 0.02 24.34 -11.15
C LYS A 31 0.09 23.66 -12.52
N SER A 32 -0.81 22.73 -12.83
CA SER A 32 -0.79 21.94 -14.07
C SER A 32 -0.79 22.80 -15.35
N GLY A 33 -1.41 23.99 -15.30
CA GLY A 33 -1.43 24.96 -16.39
C GLY A 33 -0.07 25.59 -16.74
N ASP A 34 0.94 25.49 -15.87
CA ASP A 34 2.30 26.00 -16.14
C ASP A 34 3.05 25.14 -17.17
N GLY A 35 2.66 23.87 -17.36
CA GLY A 35 3.25 22.97 -18.36
C GLY A 35 4.71 22.54 -18.10
N ARG A 36 5.35 23.03 -17.03
CA ARG A 36 6.76 22.80 -16.70
C ARG A 36 7.03 21.53 -15.87
N PHE A 37 6.01 20.92 -15.28
CA PHE A 37 6.19 19.64 -14.57
C PHE A 37 6.49 18.52 -15.54
N ARG A 38 7.41 17.62 -15.21
CA ARG A 38 7.75 16.48 -16.07
C ARG A 38 6.57 15.52 -16.22
N PRO A 39 6.39 14.85 -17.37
CA PRO A 39 5.28 13.92 -17.60
C PRO A 39 5.10 12.89 -16.48
N ASP A 40 6.18 12.23 -16.06
CA ASP A 40 6.11 11.20 -15.02
C ASP A 40 5.67 11.77 -13.66
N ASN A 41 6.10 12.98 -13.31
CA ASN A 41 5.68 13.66 -12.08
C ASN A 41 4.20 14.07 -12.14
N ARG A 42 3.69 14.45 -13.32
CA ARG A 42 2.27 14.74 -13.51
C ARG A 42 1.44 13.46 -13.37
N SER A 43 1.83 12.38 -14.04
CA SER A 43 1.15 11.09 -13.94
C SER A 43 1.15 10.56 -12.52
N TRP A 44 2.28 10.68 -11.81
CA TRP A 44 2.37 10.33 -10.39
C TRP A 44 1.42 11.18 -9.54
N ALA A 45 1.42 12.50 -9.71
CA ALA A 45 0.57 13.40 -8.94
C ALA A 45 -0.92 13.12 -9.15
N GLN A 46 -1.33 12.78 -10.38
CA GLN A 46 -2.73 12.47 -10.73
C GLN A 46 -3.28 11.20 -10.05
N ARG A 47 -2.42 10.34 -9.51
CA ARG A 47 -2.84 9.15 -8.75
C ARG A 47 -3.37 9.51 -7.36
N THR A 48 -3.01 10.68 -6.85
CA THR A 48 -3.48 11.16 -5.55
C THR A 48 -4.77 11.93 -5.74
N PHE A 49 -5.83 11.48 -5.07
CA PHE A 49 -7.07 12.24 -5.00
C PHE A 49 -6.89 13.48 -4.10
N ILE A 50 -7.11 14.66 -4.67
CA ILE A 50 -7.12 15.93 -3.94
C ILE A 50 -8.58 16.37 -3.81
N PRO A 51 -9.16 16.35 -2.60
CA PRO A 51 -10.53 16.78 -2.40
C PRO A 51 -10.68 18.29 -2.66
N GLU A 52 -11.83 18.69 -3.18
CA GLU A 52 -12.21 20.11 -3.19
C GLU A 52 -12.43 20.58 -1.75
N ASP A 53 -11.84 21.72 -1.39
CA ASP A 53 -11.84 22.22 -0.02
C ASP A 53 -12.19 23.71 0.06
N MET A 54 -13.14 24.15 -0.78
CA MET A 54 -13.55 25.56 -0.87
C MET A 54 -12.40 26.53 -1.20
N GLY A 55 -11.30 26.02 -1.77
CA GLY A 55 -10.16 26.81 -2.24
C GLY A 55 -9.02 26.91 -1.23
N HIS A 56 -9.06 26.22 -0.08
CA HIS A 56 -7.94 26.18 0.86
C HIS A 56 -6.72 25.41 0.34
N LYS A 57 -6.90 24.53 -0.66
CA LYS A 57 -5.83 23.69 -1.22
C LYS A 57 -4.69 24.51 -1.82
N VAL A 58 -4.98 25.74 -2.24
CA VAL A 58 -3.97 26.67 -2.77
C VAL A 58 -2.97 27.14 -1.70
N GLU A 59 -3.34 27.09 -0.42
CA GLU A 59 -2.47 27.46 0.70
C GLU A 59 -1.32 26.45 0.90
N PHE A 60 -1.52 25.20 0.46
CA PHE A 60 -0.52 24.14 0.52
C PHE A 60 0.38 24.07 -0.72
N ILE A 61 0.26 25.01 -1.65
CA ILE A 61 1.09 25.03 -2.85
C ILE A 61 2.54 25.39 -2.47
N VAL A 62 3.49 24.55 -2.90
CA VAL A 62 4.92 24.87 -2.75
C VAL A 62 5.29 26.01 -3.69
N ASN A 63 5.58 27.17 -3.12
CA ASN A 63 5.93 28.41 -3.83
C ASN A 63 7.40 28.45 -4.27
N SER A 64 7.80 27.44 -5.04
CA SER A 64 9.12 27.32 -5.67
C SER A 64 9.01 27.20 -7.19
N HIS A 65 10.13 27.40 -7.88
CA HIS A 65 10.22 27.18 -9.33
C HIS A 65 9.94 25.71 -9.68
N SER A 66 9.19 25.46 -10.75
CA SER A 66 8.68 24.12 -11.11
C SER A 66 9.80 23.07 -11.29
N GLU A 67 10.98 23.47 -11.77
CA GLU A 67 12.15 22.58 -11.84
C GLU A 67 12.74 22.18 -10.48
N VAL A 68 12.64 23.04 -9.46
CA VAL A 68 13.00 22.67 -8.07
C VAL A 68 12.03 21.60 -7.59
N VAL A 69 10.73 21.84 -7.76
CA VAL A 69 9.68 20.91 -7.32
C VAL A 69 9.81 19.57 -8.06
N ASN A 70 10.10 19.58 -9.37
CA ASN A 70 10.36 18.36 -10.14
C ASN A 70 11.50 17.52 -9.52
N GLY A 71 12.62 18.15 -9.19
CA GLY A 71 13.76 17.43 -8.60
C GLY A 71 13.48 16.93 -7.17
N PHE A 72 12.73 17.69 -6.37
CA PHE A 72 12.34 17.27 -5.03
C PHE A 72 11.36 16.07 -5.08
N VAL A 73 10.38 16.11 -5.99
CA VAL A 73 9.45 14.99 -6.22
C VAL A 73 10.19 13.72 -6.63
N ASN A 74 11.23 13.84 -7.47
CA ASN A 74 12.06 12.68 -7.83
C ASN A 74 12.73 12.06 -6.59
N GLN A 75 13.34 12.87 -5.72
CA GLN A 75 13.97 12.35 -4.49
C GLN A 75 12.95 11.67 -3.56
N VAL A 76 11.75 12.25 -3.41
CA VAL A 76 10.68 11.64 -2.61
C VAL A 76 10.23 10.31 -3.21
N ARG A 77 10.05 10.24 -4.53
CA ARG A 77 9.67 9.00 -5.25
C ARG A 77 10.76 7.94 -5.12
N GLU A 78 12.03 8.31 -5.26
CA GLU A 78 13.17 7.40 -5.08
C GLU A 78 13.26 6.90 -3.63
N ALA A 79 13.05 7.76 -2.64
CA ALA A 79 13.00 7.37 -1.23
C ALA A 79 11.85 6.40 -0.95
N TYR A 80 10.67 6.62 -1.53
CA TYR A 80 9.53 5.72 -1.40
C TYR A 80 9.81 4.36 -2.04
N GLN A 81 10.42 4.34 -3.23
CA GLN A 81 10.82 3.09 -3.90
C GLN A 81 11.82 2.27 -3.07
N LYS A 82 12.73 2.93 -2.36
CA LYS A 82 13.70 2.25 -1.46
C LYS A 82 13.03 1.52 -0.28
N LEU A 83 11.77 1.81 0.04
CA LEU A 83 11.01 1.06 1.03
C LEU A 83 10.63 -0.35 0.56
N ASN A 84 10.71 -0.61 -0.75
CA ASN A 84 10.42 -1.90 -1.38
C ASN A 84 9.02 -2.46 -1.03
N LEU A 85 8.05 -1.58 -0.84
CA LEU A 85 6.68 -1.96 -0.48
C LEU A 85 5.98 -2.65 -1.66
N PHE A 86 5.08 -3.56 -1.34
CA PHE A 86 4.20 -4.17 -2.34
C PHE A 86 3.12 -3.18 -2.78
N GLY A 87 3.14 -2.82 -4.06
CA GLY A 87 2.08 -2.09 -4.76
C GLY A 87 1.17 -2.96 -5.65
N PRO A 88 0.20 -2.34 -6.36
CA PRO A 88 -0.72 -3.03 -7.28
C PRO A 88 -0.05 -3.87 -8.36
N GLU A 89 1.15 -3.48 -8.79
CA GLU A 89 1.95 -4.18 -9.79
C GLU A 89 2.39 -5.59 -9.35
N HIS A 90 2.38 -5.89 -8.05
CA HIS A 90 2.71 -7.21 -7.50
C HIS A 90 1.46 -8.08 -7.28
N CYS A 91 0.27 -7.54 -7.56
CA CYS A 91 -0.99 -8.25 -7.33
C CYS A 91 -1.53 -8.87 -8.63
N GLU A 92 -2.36 -9.88 -8.49
CA GLU A 92 -3.12 -10.46 -9.60
C GLU A 92 -4.07 -9.40 -10.21
N PRO A 93 -4.15 -9.30 -11.55
CA PRO A 93 -5.07 -8.39 -12.24
C PRO A 93 -6.52 -8.62 -11.81
N ASN A 94 -7.27 -7.55 -11.62
CA ASN A 94 -8.68 -7.56 -11.18
C ASN A 94 -8.95 -8.36 -9.90
N SER A 95 -7.93 -8.65 -9.08
CA SER A 95 -8.10 -9.43 -7.85
C SER A 95 -9.16 -8.86 -6.92
N TRP A 96 -9.23 -7.53 -6.84
CA TRP A 96 -10.26 -6.82 -6.10
C TRP A 96 -11.70 -7.17 -6.53
N GLU A 97 -11.97 -7.26 -7.82
CA GLU A 97 -13.32 -7.40 -8.37
C GLU A 97 -13.73 -8.87 -8.55
N ASP A 98 -12.78 -9.73 -8.92
CA ASP A 98 -13.09 -11.06 -9.46
C ASP A 98 -12.71 -12.20 -8.50
N LEU A 99 -11.72 -12.00 -7.63
CA LEU A 99 -11.13 -13.10 -6.87
C LEU A 99 -11.71 -13.24 -5.46
N ASP A 100 -12.06 -14.47 -5.10
CA ASP A 100 -12.23 -14.86 -3.70
C ASP A 100 -10.86 -14.83 -2.99
N TYR A 101 -10.82 -14.25 -1.79
CA TYR A 101 -9.59 -14.10 -1.00
C TYR A 101 -9.32 -15.25 -0.03
N ALA A 102 -10.29 -16.12 0.24
CA ALA A 102 -10.09 -17.21 1.20
C ALA A 102 -8.95 -18.14 0.75
N GLY A 103 -8.02 -18.41 1.67
CA GLY A 103 -6.83 -19.23 1.41
C GLY A 103 -5.73 -18.52 0.60
N LYS A 104 -5.80 -17.20 0.41
CA LYS A 104 -4.82 -16.45 -0.39
C LYS A 104 -3.99 -15.49 0.45
N VAL A 105 -2.82 -15.14 -0.07
CA VAL A 105 -1.98 -14.07 0.47
C VAL A 105 -2.41 -12.73 -0.14
N LEU A 106 -2.76 -11.80 0.71
CA LEU A 106 -3.22 -10.46 0.35
C LEU A 106 -2.16 -9.42 0.68
N VAL A 107 -2.09 -8.40 -0.17
CA VAL A 107 -1.24 -7.22 0.05
C VAL A 107 -2.06 -6.13 0.71
N LEU A 108 -1.73 -5.77 1.96
CA LEU A 108 -2.33 -4.67 2.69
C LEU A 108 -1.84 -3.32 2.14
N SER A 109 -2.75 -2.37 1.97
CA SER A 109 -2.42 -1.03 1.48
C SER A 109 -1.56 -0.26 2.51
N PRO A 110 -0.48 0.41 2.08
CA PRO A 110 0.25 1.36 2.92
C PRO A 110 -0.62 2.48 3.49
N ASP A 111 -1.76 2.79 2.84
CA ASP A 111 -2.71 3.80 3.32
C ASP A 111 -3.43 3.35 4.60
N THR A 112 -3.64 2.04 4.77
CA THR A 112 -4.22 1.43 5.98
C THR A 112 -3.24 1.45 7.15
N LEU A 113 -1.94 1.31 6.88
CA LEU A 113 -0.91 1.25 7.90
C LEU A 113 -0.44 2.64 8.35
N ARG A 114 0.06 2.70 9.59
CA ARG A 114 0.91 3.83 10.03
C ARG A 114 2.24 3.76 9.30
N GLU A 115 2.82 4.91 8.96
CA GLU A 115 4.08 4.97 8.20
C GLU A 115 5.26 4.32 8.94
N SER A 116 5.24 4.34 10.27
CA SER A 116 6.22 3.63 11.11
C SER A 116 6.19 2.11 10.96
N CYS A 117 5.11 1.56 10.39
CA CYS A 117 4.91 0.14 10.15
C CYS A 117 5.08 -0.23 8.67
N TRP A 118 5.55 0.68 7.83
CA TRP A 118 5.77 0.41 6.42
C TRP A 118 6.98 -0.49 6.20
N THR A 119 6.72 -1.79 6.11
CA THR A 119 7.67 -2.82 5.72
C THR A 119 6.93 -3.90 4.92
N GLN A 120 7.66 -4.75 4.20
CA GLN A 120 7.07 -5.86 3.45
C GLN A 120 6.37 -6.87 4.37
N GLU A 121 6.95 -7.14 5.53
CA GLU A 121 6.47 -8.08 6.54
C GLU A 121 5.08 -7.69 7.07
N ASN A 122 4.84 -6.40 7.25
CA ASN A 122 3.55 -5.88 7.73
C ASN A 122 2.48 -5.79 6.62
N GLN A 123 2.85 -5.99 5.35
CA GLN A 123 1.93 -5.91 4.23
C GLN A 123 1.35 -7.26 3.80
N LEU A 124 2.01 -8.38 4.09
CA LEU A 124 1.55 -9.69 3.61
C LEU A 124 0.68 -10.37 4.67
N TRP A 125 -0.57 -10.63 4.30
CA TRP A 125 -1.58 -11.23 5.18
C TRP A 125 -2.22 -12.44 4.53
N TYR A 126 -2.18 -13.58 5.22
CA TYR A 126 -2.94 -14.76 4.81
C TYR A 126 -4.40 -14.61 5.23
N ALA A 127 -5.32 -14.70 4.27
CA ALA A 127 -6.76 -14.60 4.50
C ALA A 127 -7.35 -15.99 4.77
N HIS A 128 -7.96 -16.15 5.94
CA HIS A 128 -8.62 -17.40 6.31
C HIS A 128 -10.02 -17.48 5.72
N ASP A 129 -10.86 -16.54 6.12
CA ASP A 129 -12.29 -16.52 5.80
C ASP A 129 -12.93 -15.16 6.17
N GLY A 130 -14.25 -15.10 6.05
CA GLY A 130 -15.06 -13.93 6.34
C GLY A 130 -15.83 -13.47 5.11
N PHE A 131 -16.92 -12.74 5.33
CA PHE A 131 -17.76 -12.30 4.23
C PHE A 131 -17.02 -11.43 3.21
N GLY A 132 -15.99 -10.68 3.63
CA GLY A 132 -15.18 -9.85 2.73
C GLY A 132 -14.28 -10.62 1.77
N CYS A 133 -14.14 -11.94 1.94
CA CYS A 133 -13.37 -12.75 1.00
C CYS A 133 -14.05 -12.82 -0.37
N SER A 134 -15.38 -12.90 -0.38
CA SER A 134 -16.15 -12.93 -1.62
C SER A 134 -16.30 -11.50 -2.19
N PRO A 135 -15.98 -11.27 -3.47
CA PRO A 135 -16.05 -9.94 -4.07
C PRO A 135 -17.47 -9.35 -4.12
N HIS A 136 -18.50 -10.22 -4.13
CA HIS A 136 -19.91 -9.80 -4.29
C HIS A 136 -20.69 -9.84 -2.97
N ALA A 137 -20.06 -10.18 -1.86
CA ALA A 137 -20.70 -10.18 -0.56
C ALA A 137 -20.87 -8.75 -0.02
N ILE A 138 -21.96 -8.53 0.70
CA ILE A 138 -22.23 -7.26 1.39
C ILE A 138 -21.25 -7.09 2.56
N GLY A 139 -20.97 -8.17 3.29
CA GLY A 139 -20.04 -8.15 4.40
C GLY A 139 -18.61 -7.90 3.92
N ARG A 140 -17.89 -7.01 4.60
CA ARG A 140 -16.56 -6.55 4.18
C ARG A 140 -15.41 -7.17 4.96
N SER A 141 -15.71 -7.85 6.06
CA SER A 141 -14.72 -8.35 7.01
C SER A 141 -13.97 -9.58 6.51
N ILE A 142 -12.66 -9.59 6.69
CA ILE A 142 -11.79 -10.73 6.44
C ILE A 142 -10.99 -10.99 7.71
N ARG A 143 -10.94 -12.24 8.17
CA ARG A 143 -10.03 -12.66 9.23
C ARG A 143 -8.72 -13.08 8.59
N CYS A 144 -7.63 -12.45 9.02
CA CYS A 144 -6.32 -12.68 8.46
C CYS A 144 -5.27 -12.95 9.55
N THR A 145 -4.17 -13.56 9.13
CA THR A 145 -2.93 -13.63 9.90
C THR A 145 -1.81 -12.92 9.15
N CYS A 146 -1.08 -12.05 9.83
CA CYS A 146 0.11 -11.40 9.28
C CYS A 146 1.22 -12.43 9.10
N LEU A 147 1.84 -12.46 7.92
CA LEU A 147 2.95 -13.39 7.65
C LEU A 147 4.27 -12.90 8.27
N GLY A 148 4.38 -11.63 8.66
CA GLY A 148 5.56 -11.06 9.28
C GLY A 148 5.75 -11.43 10.75
N ASP A 149 4.68 -11.36 11.54
CA ASP A 149 4.73 -11.54 13.00
C ASP A 149 3.70 -12.54 13.54
N GLY A 150 2.81 -13.07 12.70
CA GLY A 150 1.75 -13.98 13.10
C GLY A 150 0.54 -13.32 13.75
N GLU A 151 0.43 -11.99 13.74
CA GLU A 151 -0.72 -11.29 14.32
C GLU A 151 -2.03 -11.72 13.65
N HIS A 152 -3.04 -12.06 14.45
CA HIS A 152 -4.40 -12.33 13.98
C HIS A 152 -5.25 -11.06 14.07
N THR A 153 -5.68 -10.55 12.92
CA THR A 153 -6.46 -9.30 12.85
C THR A 153 -7.60 -9.43 11.84
N ARG A 154 -8.68 -8.69 12.10
CA ARG A 154 -9.78 -8.52 11.15
C ARG A 154 -9.58 -7.23 10.36
N TRP A 155 -9.45 -7.37 9.06
CA TRP A 155 -9.40 -6.28 8.10
C TRP A 155 -10.70 -6.20 7.30
N ASN A 156 -10.91 -5.12 6.55
CA ASN A 156 -11.92 -5.08 5.51
C ASN A 156 -11.29 -5.38 4.16
N ARG A 157 -12.09 -5.88 3.21
CA ARG A 157 -11.65 -6.08 1.82
C ARG A 157 -10.90 -4.85 1.32
N SER A 158 -11.45 -3.65 1.56
CA SER A 158 -10.97 -2.32 1.12
C SER A 158 -9.61 -1.91 1.64
N ASP A 159 -9.12 -2.60 2.65
CA ASP A 159 -7.85 -2.30 3.26
C ASP A 159 -6.71 -2.97 2.46
N PHE A 160 -7.03 -3.93 1.58
CA PHE A 160 -6.10 -4.64 0.71
C PHE A 160 -6.06 -4.05 -0.70
N ILE A 161 -4.87 -4.04 -1.27
CA ILE A 161 -4.62 -3.74 -2.69
C ILE A 161 -5.14 -4.87 -3.57
N GLY A 162 -4.87 -6.12 -3.19
CA GLY A 162 -5.22 -7.28 -3.98
C GLY A 162 -4.57 -8.57 -3.46
N VAL A 163 -4.72 -9.63 -4.25
CA VAL A 163 -4.07 -10.93 -4.04
C VAL A 163 -2.65 -10.83 -4.59
N LEU A 164 -1.64 -11.20 -3.79
CA LEU A 164 -0.25 -11.25 -4.24
C LEU A 164 -0.05 -12.31 -5.33
N GLN A 165 0.71 -12.00 -6.37
CA GLN A 165 1.11 -13.00 -7.38
C GLN A 165 1.99 -14.09 -6.73
N GLU A 166 1.70 -15.36 -7.02
CA GLU A 166 2.38 -16.49 -6.35
C GLU A 166 3.90 -16.48 -6.54
N ASN A 167 4.38 -16.08 -7.72
CA ASN A 167 5.81 -16.02 -8.03
C ASN A 167 6.56 -14.86 -7.34
N LEU A 168 5.85 -13.97 -6.64
CA LEU A 168 6.42 -12.84 -5.91
C LEU A 168 6.35 -13.04 -4.39
N LEU A 169 5.91 -14.21 -3.92
CA LEU A 169 5.91 -14.57 -2.51
C LEU A 169 7.37 -14.73 -2.01
N PRO A 170 7.81 -13.95 -1.00
CA PRO A 170 9.15 -14.12 -0.43
C PRO A 170 9.29 -15.43 0.35
N GLU A 171 10.50 -15.98 0.42
CA GLU A 171 10.82 -17.23 1.12
C GLU A 171 10.35 -17.22 2.59
N TRP A 172 10.61 -16.13 3.33
CA TRP A 172 10.16 -15.99 4.73
C TRP A 172 8.63 -16.07 4.87
N ALA A 173 7.89 -15.57 3.88
CA ALA A 173 6.44 -15.56 3.89
C ALA A 173 5.88 -16.93 3.51
N GLU A 174 6.55 -17.64 2.59
CA GLU A 174 6.23 -19.01 2.21
C GLU A 174 6.44 -19.98 3.38
N GLU A 175 7.57 -19.88 4.09
CA GLU A 175 7.83 -20.66 5.30
C GLU A 175 6.71 -20.45 6.33
N LYS A 176 6.34 -19.20 6.59
CA LYS A 176 5.28 -18.88 7.55
C LYS A 176 3.90 -19.39 7.11
N LEU A 177 3.60 -19.28 5.82
CA LEU A 177 2.35 -19.79 5.25
C LEU A 177 2.25 -21.32 5.39
N ASN A 178 3.34 -22.04 5.18
CA ASN A 178 3.43 -23.49 5.37
C ASN A 178 3.25 -23.89 6.85
N GLU A 179 3.82 -23.14 7.80
CA GLU A 179 3.55 -23.35 9.23
C GLU A 179 2.06 -23.21 9.57
N LEU A 180 1.43 -22.11 9.10
CA LEU A 180 0.03 -21.81 9.39
C LEU A 180 -0.94 -22.83 8.77
N THR A 181 -0.67 -23.25 7.53
CA THR A 181 -1.52 -24.23 6.83
C THR A 181 -1.28 -25.65 7.34
N GLY A 182 -0.04 -26.01 7.70
CA GLY A 182 0.31 -27.30 8.30
C GLY A 182 -0.31 -27.52 9.68
N GLN A 183 -0.30 -26.49 10.55
CA GLN A 183 -0.93 -26.56 11.88
C GLN A 183 -2.46 -26.71 11.81
N ASN A 184 -3.12 -26.13 10.81
CA ASN A 184 -4.57 -26.25 10.62
C ASN A 184 -5.00 -27.67 10.23
N VAL A 185 -4.16 -28.42 9.50
CA VAL A 185 -4.45 -29.82 9.16
C VAL A 185 -4.41 -30.70 10.41
N ASP A 186 -3.44 -30.47 11.31
CA ASP A 186 -3.28 -31.29 12.52
C ASP A 186 -4.46 -31.09 13.50
N HIS A 187 -4.91 -29.85 13.70
CA HIS A 187 -6.10 -29.57 14.53
C HIS A 187 -7.42 -30.05 13.93
N SER A 188 -7.54 -30.13 12.59
CA SER A 188 -8.75 -30.64 11.95
C SER A 188 -8.94 -32.15 12.10
N MET A 189 -7.86 -32.93 12.30
CA MET A 189 -7.91 -34.38 12.50
C MET A 189 -8.18 -34.81 13.95
N GLU A 190 -7.93 -33.94 14.95
CA GLU A 190 -8.30 -34.23 16.35
C GLU A 190 -9.81 -34.11 16.63
N GLY A 191 -10.55 -33.36 15.81
CA GLY A 191 -11.99 -33.14 15.99
C GLY A 191 -12.93 -34.22 15.44
N MET A 192 -12.40 -35.24 14.74
CA MET A 192 -13.22 -36.26 14.04
C MET A 192 -13.24 -37.64 14.73
N LYS A 193 -12.81 -37.72 15.99
CA LYS A 193 -13.05 -38.90 16.84
C LYS A 193 -14.20 -38.63 17.80
N MET A 194 -15.41 -38.96 17.36
CA MET A 194 -16.54 -39.22 18.24
C MET A 194 -17.01 -40.64 17.94
N GLU A 195 -16.96 -41.46 18.99
CA GLU A 195 -17.31 -42.90 19.06
C GLU A 195 -18.74 -43.22 18.59
#